data_AF-A0A0M3BH54-F1
#
_entry.id   AF-A0A0M3BH54-F1
#
_cell.length_a   1.000
_cell.length_b   1.000
_cell.length_c   1.000
_cell.angle_alpha   90.00
_cell.angle_beta   90.00
_cell.angle_gamma   90.00
#
_symmetry.space_group_name_H-M   'P 1'
#
loop_
_entity.id
_entity.type
_entity.pdbx_description
1 polymer ?
#
loop_
_entity_poly.entity_id
_entity_poly.type
_entity_poly.pdbx_seq_one_letter_code
_entity_poly.pdbx_strand_id
1 'polypeptide(L)'
;MLQGKPIGDVIRRQKLSAFHRHRYVQMLRAVDGLRSGASKREVASVLFSRDVRSFPAVEWRNASERRQLARLLAEANEHIERGYLRILNGGRTKGHLFRKS
;
A
#
# COMPACT_ATOMS: atom_id res chain seq x y z
N MET A 1 -19.64 -27.16 8.05
CA MET A 1 -20.13 -25.96 8.75
C MET A 1 -18.93 -25.08 9.09
N LEU A 2 -18.90 -23.82 8.65
CA LEU A 2 -17.84 -22.87 9.02
C LEU A 2 -18.10 -22.40 10.46
N GLN A 3 -17.46 -23.04 11.44
CA GLN A 3 -17.50 -22.59 12.83
C GLN A 3 -16.93 -21.18 12.93
N GLY A 4 -17.76 -20.24 13.37
CA GLY A 4 -17.39 -18.85 13.64
C GLY A 4 -16.38 -18.76 14.78
N LYS A 5 -15.10 -19.00 14.47
CA LYS A 5 -13.99 -18.79 15.40
C LYS A 5 -13.87 -17.28 15.62
N PRO A 6 -13.80 -16.78 16.88
CA PRO A 6 -13.79 -15.34 17.13
C PRO A 6 -12.61 -14.69 16.40
N ILE A 7 -12.92 -13.84 15.42
CA ILE A 7 -11.96 -13.05 14.62
C ILE A 7 -11.09 -12.15 15.53
N GLY A 8 -11.55 -11.88 16.75
CA GLY A 8 -10.92 -10.98 17.73
C GLY A 8 -9.47 -11.33 18.11
N ASP A 9 -9.07 -12.60 18.06
CA ASP A 9 -7.68 -12.99 18.36
C ASP A 9 -6.72 -12.69 17.21
N VAL A 10 -7.18 -12.80 15.97
CA VAL A 10 -6.35 -12.50 14.79
C VAL A 10 -6.11 -10.99 14.70
N ILE A 11 -7.14 -10.16 14.92
CA ILE A 11 -7.01 -8.69 14.90
C ILE A 11 -6.06 -8.22 16.01
N ARG A 12 -6.15 -8.81 17.21
CA ARG A 12 -5.26 -8.48 18.35
C ARG A 12 -3.79 -8.83 18.08
N ARG A 13 -3.52 -9.89 17.32
CA ARG A 13 -2.14 -10.32 16.98
C ARG A 13 -1.44 -9.43 15.96
N GLN A 14 -2.19 -8.72 15.10
CA GLN A 14 -1.59 -7.94 14.02
C GLN A 14 -0.87 -6.67 14.49
N LYS A 15 -1.25 -6.09 15.65
CA LYS A 15 -0.68 -4.87 16.25
C LYS A 15 -0.28 -3.80 15.20
N LEU A 16 -1.14 -3.55 14.21
CA LEU A 16 -0.84 -2.58 13.17
C LEU A 16 -0.89 -1.16 13.74
N SER A 17 0.20 -0.42 13.61
CA SER A 17 0.21 1.02 13.88
C SER A 17 -0.69 1.76 12.89
N ALA A 18 -1.15 2.95 13.27
CA ALA A 18 -1.91 3.83 12.37
C ALA A 18 -1.16 4.09 11.06
N PHE A 19 0.17 4.24 11.14
CA PHE A 19 1.05 4.37 9.97
C PHE A 19 0.98 3.15 9.04
N HIS A 20 1.12 1.92 9.56
CA HIS A 20 1.03 0.71 8.74
C HIS A 20 -0.35 0.57 8.10
N ARG A 21 -1.43 0.81 8.87
CA ARG A 21 -2.79 0.77 8.34
C ARG A 21 -2.97 1.77 7.20
N HIS A 22 -2.53 3.01 7.38
CA HIS A 22 -2.60 4.04 6.34
C HIS A 22 -1.83 3.63 5.09
N ARG A 23 -0.60 3.10 5.25
CA ARG A 23 0.22 2.62 4.16
C ARG A 23 -0.45 1.47 3.39
N TYR A 24 -1.04 0.50 4.08
CA TYR A 24 -1.78 -0.60 3.41
C TYR A 24 -3.02 -0.13 2.67
N VAL A 25 -3.75 0.84 3.23
CA VAL A 25 -4.87 1.45 2.53
C VAL A 25 -4.41 2.15 1.24
N GLN A 26 -3.29 2.88 1.27
CA GLN A 26 -2.73 3.47 0.04
C GLN A 26 -2.36 2.41 -1.00
N MET A 27 -1.73 1.30 -0.58
CA MET A 27 -1.38 0.18 -1.47
C MET A 27 -2.61 -0.39 -2.17
N LEU A 28 -3.67 -0.67 -1.42
CA LEU A 28 -4.93 -1.18 -1.95
C LEU A 28 -5.54 -0.21 -2.96
N ARG A 29 -5.69 1.07 -2.57
CA ARG A 29 -6.25 2.11 -3.45
C ARG A 29 -5.43 2.28 -4.74
N ALA A 30 -4.10 2.16 -4.66
CA ALA A 30 -3.24 2.24 -5.84
C ALA A 30 -3.49 1.08 -6.80
N VAL A 31 -3.55 -0.16 -6.29
CA VAL A 31 -3.80 -1.36 -7.09
C VAL A 31 -5.22 -1.33 -7.67
N ASP A 32 -6.22 -0.98 -6.87
CA ASP A 32 -7.61 -0.91 -7.30
C ASP A 32 -7.82 0.16 -8.38
N GLY A 33 -7.18 1.32 -8.23
CA GLY A 33 -7.21 2.37 -9.25
C GLY A 33 -6.64 1.90 -10.59
N LEU A 34 -5.48 1.25 -10.58
CA LEU A 34 -4.88 0.70 -11.81
C LEU A 34 -5.73 -0.42 -12.43
N ARG A 35 -6.29 -1.32 -11.61
CA ARG A 35 -7.19 -2.39 -12.07
C ARG A 35 -8.49 -1.84 -12.65
N SER A 36 -8.94 -0.69 -12.17
CA SER A 36 -10.10 0.03 -12.70
C SER A 36 -9.78 0.85 -13.95
N GLY A 37 -8.56 0.76 -14.50
CA GLY A 37 -8.14 1.44 -15.73
C GLY A 37 -7.59 2.85 -15.54
N ALA A 38 -7.48 3.35 -14.30
CA ALA A 38 -6.86 4.65 -14.06
C ALA A 38 -5.37 4.61 -14.41
N SER A 39 -4.86 5.69 -14.98
CA SER A 39 -3.43 5.81 -15.26
C SER A 39 -2.62 5.98 -13.97
N LYS A 40 -1.33 5.62 -14.01
CA LYS A 40 -0.40 5.86 -12.89
C LYS A 40 -0.37 7.33 -12.46
N ARG A 41 -0.52 8.27 -13.41
CA ARG A 41 -0.55 9.71 -13.09
C ARG A 41 -1.80 10.08 -12.31
N GLU A 42 -2.96 9.57 -12.73
CA GLU A 42 -4.23 9.82 -12.02
C GLU A 42 -4.22 9.23 -10.62
N VAL A 43 -3.73 8.01 -10.46
CA VAL A 43 -3.57 7.38 -9.14
C VAL A 43 -2.63 8.20 -8.26
N ALA A 44 -1.47 8.61 -8.78
CA ALA A 44 -0.54 9.49 -8.05
C ALA A 44 -1.19 10.83 -7.66
N SER A 45 -2.04 11.39 -8.54
CA SER A 45 -2.71 12.66 -8.27
C SER A 45 -3.70 12.61 -7.12
N VAL A 46 -4.33 11.45 -6.92
CA VAL A 46 -5.28 11.22 -5.83
C VAL A 46 -4.56 10.87 -4.52
N LEU A 47 -3.44 10.14 -4.60
CA LEU A 47 -2.74 9.63 -3.42
C LEU A 47 -1.71 10.59 -2.83
N PHE A 48 -1.09 11.45 -3.64
CA PHE A 48 0.06 12.26 -3.21
C PHE A 48 -0.14 13.77 -3.41
N SER A 49 -0.40 14.21 -4.65
CA SER A 49 -0.61 15.63 -4.95
C SER A 49 -1.43 15.83 -6.22
N ARG A 50 -2.47 16.67 -6.16
CA ARG A 50 -3.35 16.95 -7.30
C ARG A 50 -2.60 17.59 -8.48
N ASP A 51 -1.53 18.33 -8.22
CA ASP A 51 -0.76 19.09 -9.22
C ASP A 51 -0.12 18.18 -10.27
N VAL A 52 0.19 16.94 -9.90
CA VAL A 52 0.78 15.94 -10.79
C VAL A 52 -0.10 15.63 -11.99
N ARG A 53 -1.43 15.86 -11.88
CA ARG A 53 -2.37 15.67 -12.99
C ARG A 53 -2.08 16.63 -14.15
N SER A 54 -1.67 17.86 -13.86
CA SER A 54 -1.42 18.90 -14.85
C SER A 54 0.02 18.94 -15.36
N PHE A 55 0.92 18.10 -14.84
CA PHE A 55 2.32 18.10 -15.28
C PHE A 55 2.44 17.74 -16.76
N PRO A 56 3.27 18.49 -17.52
CA PRO A 56 3.78 18.07 -18.81
C PRO A 56 4.38 16.66 -18.75
N ALA A 57 4.40 15.96 -19.90
CA ALA A 57 4.90 14.58 -19.96
C ALA A 57 6.35 14.44 -19.45
N VAL A 58 7.21 15.43 -19.76
CA VAL A 58 8.61 15.46 -19.31
C VAL A 58 8.71 15.63 -17.80
N GLU A 59 7.90 16.51 -17.20
CA GLU A 59 7.87 16.72 -15.75
C GLU A 59 7.35 15.48 -15.03
N TRP A 60 6.26 14.87 -15.52
CA TRP A 60 5.76 13.62 -14.98
C TRP A 60 6.81 12.49 -14.98
N ARG A 61 7.64 12.40 -16.03
CA ARG A 61 8.70 11.39 -16.12
C ARG A 61 9.73 11.56 -15.00
N ASN A 62 9.98 12.80 -14.58
CA ASN A 62 10.96 13.16 -13.56
C ASN A 62 10.35 13.35 -12.15
N ALA A 63 9.02 13.38 -12.05
CA ALA A 63 8.28 13.63 -10.81
C ALA A 63 8.61 12.61 -9.70
N SER A 64 8.68 13.11 -8.47
CA SER A 64 8.97 12.30 -7.28
C SER A 64 7.82 11.31 -6.98
N GLU A 65 6.61 11.75 -7.25
CA GLU A 65 5.34 11.06 -7.05
C GLU A 65 5.22 9.83 -7.94
N ARG A 66 5.79 9.89 -9.16
CA ARG A 66 5.92 8.73 -10.05
C ARG A 66 6.77 7.65 -9.39
N ARG A 67 7.94 8.01 -8.84
CA ARG A 67 8.83 7.07 -8.14
C ARG A 67 8.20 6.56 -6.84
N GLN A 68 7.51 7.42 -6.11
CA GLN A 68 6.79 7.06 -4.90
C GLN A 68 5.66 6.05 -5.19
N LEU A 69 4.87 6.28 -6.26
CA LEU A 69 3.85 5.33 -6.69
C LEU A 69 4.46 3.99 -7.10
N ALA A 70 5.56 4.02 -7.85
CA ALA A 70 6.24 2.79 -8.28
C ALA A 70 6.69 1.94 -7.09
N ARG A 71 7.28 2.55 -6.05
CA ARG A 71 7.65 1.86 -4.81
C ARG A 71 6.44 1.32 -4.05
N LEU A 72 5.38 2.13 -3.93
CA LEU A 72 4.14 1.73 -3.28
C LEU A 72 3.52 0.49 -3.97
N LEU A 73 3.51 0.46 -5.30
CA LEU A 73 2.98 -0.65 -6.09
C LEU A 73 3.85 -1.90 -6.00
N ALA A 74 5.18 -1.76 -6.00
CA ALA A 74 6.08 -2.88 -5.81
C ALA A 74 5.83 -3.55 -4.45
N GLU A 75 5.76 -2.76 -3.37
CA GLU A 75 5.43 -3.25 -2.03
C GLU A 75 4.01 -3.87 -1.98
N ALA A 76 3.03 -3.26 -2.66
CA ALA A 76 1.67 -3.80 -2.74
C ALA A 76 1.64 -5.19 -3.38
N ASN A 77 2.35 -5.37 -4.50
CA ASN A 77 2.42 -6.65 -5.20
C ASN A 77 3.08 -7.72 -4.34
N GLU A 78 4.19 -7.42 -3.66
CA GLU A 78 4.80 -8.34 -2.69
C GLU A 78 3.80 -8.78 -1.60
N HIS A 79 2.95 -7.87 -1.13
CA HIS A 79 1.92 -8.18 -0.17
C HIS A 79 0.82 -9.06 -0.77
N ILE A 80 0.33 -8.76 -1.98
CA ILE A 80 -0.72 -9.55 -2.66
C ILE A 80 -0.25 -10.97 -2.96
N GLU A 81 0.98 -11.14 -3.42
CA GLU A 81 1.50 -12.43 -3.89
C GLU A 81 1.64 -13.49 -2.81
N ARG A 82 1.74 -13.07 -1.53
CA ARG A 82 1.69 -13.92 -0.31
C ARG A 82 2.09 -13.13 0.95
N GLY A 83 2.68 -11.94 0.80
CA GLY A 83 3.18 -11.14 1.93
C GLY A 83 2.10 -10.73 2.94
N TYR A 84 0.82 -10.73 2.57
CA TYR A 84 -0.31 -10.50 3.48
C TYR A 84 -0.38 -11.53 4.62
N LEU A 85 0.09 -12.77 4.41
CA LEU A 85 0.11 -13.81 5.45
C LEU A 85 0.97 -13.39 6.64
N ARG A 86 2.03 -12.61 6.40
CA ARG A 86 2.87 -12.08 7.48
C ARG A 86 2.09 -11.13 8.38
N ILE A 87 1.20 -10.32 7.80
CA ILE A 87 0.30 -9.45 8.56
C ILE A 87 -0.63 -10.32 9.39
N LEU A 88 -1.36 -11.23 8.75
CA LEU A 88 -2.37 -12.07 9.40
C LEU A 88 -1.81 -12.90 10.58
N ASN A 89 -0.56 -13.35 10.45
CA ASN A 89 0.11 -14.15 11.47
C ASN A 89 0.79 -13.31 12.58
N GLY A 90 0.65 -11.97 12.56
CA GLY A 90 1.32 -11.08 13.52
C GLY A 90 2.84 -11.04 13.37
N GLY A 91 3.35 -11.43 12.20
CA GLY A 91 4.77 -11.32 11.87
C GLY A 91 5.20 -9.86 11.71
N ARG A 92 6.49 -9.57 11.91
CA ARG A 92 7.03 -8.22 11.74
C ARG A 92 6.82 -7.75 10.29
N THR A 93 6.12 -6.63 10.12
CA THR A 93 6.01 -5.98 8.81
C THR A 93 7.38 -5.38 8.44
N LYS A 94 7.70 -5.22 7.14
CA LYS A 94 9.02 -4.71 6.72
C LYS A 94 9.37 -3.37 7.40
N GLY A 95 8.38 -2.50 7.66
CA GLY A 95 8.58 -1.24 8.41
C GLY A 95 9.11 -1.42 9.85
N HIS A 96 8.90 -2.58 10.47
CA HIS A 96 9.51 -2.93 11.76
C HIS A 96 10.94 -3.46 11.66
N LEU A 97 11.39 -3.91 10.48
CA LEU A 97 12.77 -4.36 10.29
C LEU A 97 13.76 -3.19 10.18
N PHE A 98 13.28 -2.01 9.78
CA PHE A 98 14.09 -0.80 9.63
C PHE A 98 14.08 0.12 10.87
N ARG A 99 13.25 -0.17 11.88
CA ARG A 99 13.28 0.50 13.18
C ARG A 99 14.18 -0.28 14.14
N LYS A 100 15.48 -0.30 13.83
CA LYS A 100 16.55 -0.61 14.78
C LYS A 100 17.55 0.54 14.77
N SER A 101 17.42 1.41 15.76
CA SER A 101 18.49 2.16 16.43
C SER A 101 17.92 2.57 17.77
#